data_AF-A0A1H4SR28-F1
#
_entry.id   AF-A0A1H4SR28-F1
#
_cell.length_a   1.000
_cell.length_b   1.000
_cell.length_c   1.000
_cell.angle_alpha   90.00
_cell.angle_beta   90.00
_cell.angle_gamma   90.00
#
_symmetry.space_group_name_H-M   'P 1'
#
loop_
_entity.id
_entity.type
_entity.pdbx_description
1 polymer ?
#
loop_
_entity_poly.entity_id
_entity_poly.type
_entity_poly.pdbx_seq_one_letter_code
_entity_poly.pdbx_strand_id
1 'polypeptide(L)'
;MITSINTKHFRMKLKLFIALSVAGGVFSDIISLFIKEKNQFLAIFAVVAIDVIFGVIRSIKKGNFQTRKSFKGLSRFVAFCWLLATVLLIEDAYSFASFLSEAILLPILIFQLISVLKNMSLLGLISNETLLKILNKIDTHKHDESNSENFDDLNSLSHE
;
A
#
# COMPACT_ATOMS: atom_id res chain seq x y z
N MET A 1 -35.97 17.16 47.33
CA MET A 1 -36.37 16.25 46.24
C MET A 1 -35.18 16.12 45.30
N ILE A 2 -34.18 15.30 45.65
CA ILE A 2 -32.96 15.16 44.86
C ILE A 2 -33.14 13.94 43.97
N THR A 3 -33.12 14.19 42.68
CA THR A 3 -33.29 13.25 41.58
C THR A 3 -32.29 12.11 41.73
N SER A 4 -32.79 10.89 41.92
CA SER A 4 -32.02 9.65 41.76
C SER A 4 -31.63 9.54 40.27
N ILE A 5 -30.54 10.22 39.91
CA ILE A 5 -29.96 10.12 38.58
C ILE A 5 -29.47 8.68 38.45
N ASN A 6 -29.99 7.98 37.45
CA ASN A 6 -29.60 6.62 37.10
C ASN A 6 -28.08 6.57 36.83
N THR A 7 -27.32 6.24 37.87
CA THR A 7 -25.85 6.33 37.93
C THR A 7 -25.18 5.43 36.90
N LYS A 8 -25.83 4.33 36.52
CA LYS A 8 -25.35 3.43 35.46
C LYS A 8 -25.36 4.13 34.10
N HIS A 9 -26.43 4.85 33.79
CA HIS A 9 -26.56 5.59 32.53
C HIS A 9 -25.59 6.76 32.45
N PHE A 10 -25.37 7.48 33.56
CA PHE A 10 -24.36 8.54 33.64
C PHE A 10 -22.93 8.02 33.42
N ARG A 11 -22.56 6.89 34.06
CA ARG A 11 -21.25 6.25 33.88
C ARG A 11 -21.02 5.76 32.44
N MET A 12 -22.06 5.27 31.75
CA MET A 12 -21.94 4.89 30.34
C MET A 12 -21.70 6.09 29.43
N LYS A 13 -22.44 7.19 29.63
CA LYS A 13 -22.24 8.44 28.87
C LYS A 13 -20.85 9.02 29.09
N LEU A 14 -20.35 8.99 30.33
CA LEU A 14 -19.00 9.47 30.65
C LEU A 14 -17.92 8.63 29.96
N LYS A 15 -18.03 7.29 29.98
CA LYS A 15 -17.09 6.41 29.26
C LYS A 15 -17.09 6.66 27.76
N LEU A 16 -18.28 6.84 27.17
CA LEU A 16 -18.43 7.16 25.75
C LEU A 16 -17.77 8.50 25.41
N PHE A 17 -17.98 9.51 26.25
CA PHE A 17 -17.37 10.83 26.07
C PHE A 17 -15.84 10.76 26.12
N ILE A 18 -15.27 10.08 27.12
CA ILE A 18 -13.82 9.88 27.23
C ILE A 18 -13.27 9.15 26.00
N ALA A 19 -13.94 8.07 25.55
CA ALA A 19 -13.51 7.33 24.37
C ALA A 19 -13.53 8.19 23.09
N LEU A 20 -14.57 9.01 22.91
CA LEU A 20 -14.67 9.95 21.79
C LEU A 20 -13.58 11.02 21.83
N SER A 21 -13.27 11.56 23.01
CA SER A 21 -12.20 12.56 23.17
C SER A 21 -10.82 12.00 22.82
N VAL A 22 -10.50 10.78 23.30
CA VAL A 22 -9.23 10.12 22.97
C VAL A 22 -9.15 9.80 21.48
N ALA A 23 -10.22 9.24 20.91
CA ALA A 23 -10.27 8.96 19.48
C ALA A 23 -10.14 10.23 18.63
N GLY A 24 -10.75 11.33 19.06
CA GLY A 24 -10.63 12.64 18.40
C GLY A 24 -9.21 13.18 18.41
N GLY A 25 -8.48 13.03 19.52
CA GLY A 25 -7.06 13.41 19.60
C GLY A 25 -6.21 12.63 18.60
N VAL A 26 -6.29 11.30 18.63
CA VAL A 26 -5.55 10.43 17.68
C VAL A 26 -5.92 10.75 16.23
N PHE A 27 -7.21 10.99 15.95
CA PHE A 27 -7.66 11.32 14.60
C PHE A 27 -7.14 12.68 14.12
N SER A 28 -7.02 13.66 15.03
CA SER A 28 -6.41 14.97 14.73
C SER A 28 -4.94 14.82 14.31
N ASP A 29 -4.18 13.97 15.00
CA ASP A 29 -2.77 13.73 14.67
C ASP A 29 -2.61 13.01 13.33
N ILE A 30 -3.52 12.09 13.00
CA ILE A 30 -3.54 11.46 11.68
C ILE A 30 -3.84 12.50 10.59
N ILE A 31 -4.79 13.42 10.82
CA ILE A 31 -5.08 14.49 9.86
C ILE A 31 -3.87 15.41 9.66
N SER A 32 -3.19 15.78 10.74
CA SER A 32 -2.02 16.67 10.65
C SER A 32 -0.89 16.02 9.84
N LEU A 33 -0.66 14.72 10.01
CA LEU A 33 0.27 13.94 9.18
C LEU A 33 -0.12 13.93 7.71
N PHE A 34 -1.41 13.75 7.40
CA PHE A 34 -1.91 13.81 6.02
C PHE A 34 -1.65 15.15 5.34
N ILE A 35 -1.76 16.24 6.10
CA ILE A 35 -1.51 17.59 5.60
C ILE A 35 -0.01 17.83 5.43
N LYS A 36 0.79 17.39 6.40
CA LYS A 36 2.26 17.53 6.41
C LYS A 36 2.90 16.78 5.23
N GLU A 37 2.59 15.50 5.08
CA GLU A 37 3.18 14.62 4.06
C GLU A 37 2.25 14.44 2.84
N LYS A 38 1.47 15.48 2.50
CA LYS A 38 0.47 15.47 1.43
C LYS A 38 1.02 14.91 0.11
N ASN A 39 2.28 15.21 -0.22
CA ASN A 39 2.89 14.77 -1.48
C ASN A 39 3.02 13.24 -1.56
N GLN A 40 3.36 12.57 -0.45
CA GLN A 40 3.49 11.11 -0.40
C GLN A 40 2.13 10.43 -0.60
N PHE A 41 1.09 10.94 0.08
CA PHE A 41 -0.29 10.46 -0.10
C PHE A 41 -0.83 10.74 -1.50
N LEU A 42 -0.53 11.91 -2.07
CA LEU A 42 -0.93 12.27 -3.43
C LEU A 42 -0.25 11.34 -4.46
N ALA A 43 1.01 10.98 -4.25
CA ALA A 43 1.73 10.05 -5.12
C ALA A 43 1.03 8.69 -5.16
N ILE A 44 0.70 8.11 -3.99
CA ILE A 44 -0.08 6.87 -3.89
C ILE A 44 -1.43 7.02 -4.60
N PHE A 45 -2.15 8.12 -4.32
CA PHE A 45 -3.44 8.36 -4.95
C PHE A 45 -3.34 8.38 -6.48
N ALA A 46 -2.37 9.12 -7.03
CA ALA A 46 -2.19 9.25 -8.47
C ALA A 46 -1.93 7.89 -9.14
N VAL A 47 -0.99 7.10 -8.62
CA VAL A 47 -0.67 5.80 -9.24
C VAL A 47 -1.81 4.79 -9.08
N VAL A 48 -2.51 4.80 -7.93
CA VAL A 48 -3.65 3.89 -7.72
C VAL A 48 -4.84 4.29 -8.58
N ALA A 49 -5.13 5.58 -8.70
CA ALA A 49 -6.20 6.08 -9.56
C ALA A 49 -5.98 5.66 -11.01
N ILE A 50 -4.77 5.84 -11.54
CA ILE A 50 -4.43 5.45 -12.90
C ILE A 50 -4.62 3.94 -13.11
N ASP A 51 -4.12 3.09 -12.21
CA ASP A 51 -4.32 1.64 -12.28
C ASP A 51 -5.80 1.24 -12.26
N VAL A 52 -6.60 1.89 -11.40
CA VAL A 52 -8.03 1.62 -11.31
C VAL A 52 -8.74 2.03 -12.61
N ILE A 53 -8.42 3.19 -13.17
CA ILE A 53 -8.97 3.66 -14.46
C ILE A 53 -8.67 2.63 -15.55
N PHE A 54 -7.40 2.26 -15.76
CA PHE A 54 -7.04 1.28 -16.79
C PHE A 54 -7.61 -0.11 -16.52
N GLY A 55 -7.67 -0.53 -15.25
CA GLY A 55 -8.29 -1.78 -14.84
C GLY A 55 -9.79 -1.84 -15.12
N VAL A 56 -10.51 -0.73 -14.92
CA VAL A 56 -11.94 -0.58 -15.23
C VAL A 56 -12.16 -0.59 -16.74
N ILE A 57 -11.41 0.22 -17.50
CA ILE A 57 -11.49 0.26 -18.97
C ILE A 57 -11.27 -1.14 -19.56
N ARG A 58 -10.25 -1.86 -19.06
CA ARG A 58 -9.98 -3.26 -19.45
C ARG A 58 -11.16 -4.18 -19.14
N SER A 59 -11.76 -4.04 -17.97
CA SER A 59 -12.88 -4.88 -17.55
C SER A 59 -14.12 -4.65 -18.42
N ILE A 60 -14.37 -3.41 -18.81
CA ILE A 60 -15.44 -3.03 -19.76
C ILE A 60 -15.15 -3.64 -21.15
N LYS A 61 -13.94 -3.45 -21.69
CA LYS A 61 -13.55 -3.98 -23.02
C LYS A 61 -13.67 -5.51 -23.11
N LYS A 62 -13.48 -6.23 -22.01
CA LYS A 62 -13.59 -7.69 -21.94
C LYS A 62 -15.01 -8.20 -21.62
N GLY A 63 -16.01 -7.32 -21.50
CA GLY A 63 -17.39 -7.70 -21.15
C GLY A 63 -17.55 -8.35 -19.77
N ASN A 64 -16.54 -8.24 -18.90
CA ASN A 64 -16.45 -8.95 -17.62
C ASN A 64 -16.45 -7.98 -16.43
N PHE A 65 -17.13 -6.85 -16.57
CA PHE A 65 -17.21 -5.85 -15.53
C PHE A 65 -17.95 -6.39 -14.31
N GLN A 66 -17.29 -6.35 -13.14
CA GLN A 66 -17.88 -6.73 -11.87
C GLN A 66 -17.57 -5.63 -10.86
N THR A 67 -18.60 -4.94 -10.36
CA THR A 67 -18.46 -3.83 -9.40
C THR A 67 -17.65 -4.23 -8.17
N ARG A 68 -17.85 -5.45 -7.66
CA ARG A 68 -17.10 -5.99 -6.52
C ARG A 68 -15.60 -6.15 -6.81
N LYS A 69 -15.22 -6.46 -8.06
CA LYS A 69 -13.80 -6.54 -8.46
C LYS A 69 -13.21 -5.15 -8.64
N SER A 70 -13.98 -4.19 -9.18
CA SER A 70 -13.54 -2.80 -9.33
C SER A 70 -13.30 -2.11 -7.98
N PHE A 71 -14.16 -2.40 -6.98
CA PHE A 71 -14.02 -1.83 -5.64
C PHE A 71 -12.76 -2.29 -4.88
N LYS A 72 -12.14 -3.40 -5.29
CA LYS A 72 -10.85 -3.84 -4.73
C LYS A 72 -9.74 -2.81 -4.95
N GLY A 73 -9.85 -1.97 -5.99
CA GLY A 73 -8.94 -0.83 -6.20
C GLY A 73 -8.95 0.16 -5.04
N LEU A 74 -10.14 0.54 -4.58
CA LEU A 74 -10.29 1.46 -3.44
C LEU A 74 -9.78 0.83 -2.14
N SER A 75 -10.04 -0.47 -1.94
CA SER A 75 -9.51 -1.18 -0.77
C SER A 75 -7.97 -1.19 -0.74
N ARG A 76 -7.31 -1.31 -1.90
CA ARG A 76 -5.85 -1.23 -1.99
C ARG A 76 -5.35 0.18 -1.66
N PHE A 77 -6.02 1.22 -2.18
CA PHE A 77 -5.69 2.61 -1.85
C PHE A 77 -5.74 2.86 -0.34
N VAL A 78 -6.85 2.48 0.31
CA VAL A 78 -7.03 2.63 1.76
C VAL A 78 -5.95 1.87 2.54
N ALA A 79 -5.60 0.64 2.11
CA ALA A 79 -4.54 -0.14 2.75
C ALA A 79 -3.16 0.55 2.65
N PHE A 80 -2.80 1.10 1.49
CA PHE A 80 -1.54 1.81 1.32
C PHE A 80 -1.49 3.13 2.11
N CYS A 81 -2.60 3.86 2.18
CA CYS A 81 -2.68 5.05 3.02
C CYS A 81 -2.52 4.72 4.51
N TRP A 82 -3.15 3.65 5.00
CA TRP A 82 -2.98 3.21 6.39
C TRP A 82 -1.56 2.74 6.69
N LEU A 83 -0.95 2.00 5.76
CA LEU A 83 0.44 1.58 5.89
C LEU A 83 1.37 2.79 5.96
N LEU A 84 1.23 3.76 5.05
CA LEU A 84 2.03 4.98 5.04
C LEU A 84 1.80 5.82 6.31
N ALA A 85 0.55 6.01 6.73
CA ALA A 85 0.24 6.77 7.94
C ALA A 85 0.87 6.13 9.19
N THR A 86 0.89 4.79 9.27
CA THR A 86 1.54 4.07 10.37
C THR A 86 3.05 4.30 10.37
N VAL A 87 3.67 4.29 9.21
CA VAL A 87 5.11 4.51 9.06
C VAL A 87 5.48 5.94 9.44
N LEU A 88 4.73 6.93 8.95
CA LEU A 88 4.95 8.34 9.28
C LEU A 88 4.77 8.63 10.78
N LEU A 89 3.83 7.95 11.45
CA LEU A 89 3.70 8.02 12.91
C LEU A 89 4.98 7.52 13.63
N ILE A 90 5.62 6.48 13.10
CA ILE A 90 6.87 5.94 13.65
C ILE A 90 8.02 6.92 13.39
N GLU A 91 8.10 7.52 12.20
CA GLU A 91 9.13 8.51 11.86
C GLU A 91 9.05 9.77 12.72
N ASP A 92 7.84 10.26 12.97
CA ASP A 92 7.63 11.42 13.85
C ASP A 92 7.98 11.10 15.31
N ALA A 93 7.88 9.83 15.73
CA ALA A 93 8.28 9.38 17.06
C ALA A 93 9.79 9.13 17.19
N TYR A 94 10.48 8.77 16.10
CA TYR A 94 11.89 8.36 16.11
C TYR A 94 12.67 8.99 14.95
N SER A 95 13.54 9.95 15.26
CA SER A 95 14.33 10.68 14.27
C SER A 95 15.26 9.83 13.41
N PHE A 96 15.71 8.66 13.89
CA PHE A 96 16.56 7.75 13.12
C PHE A 96 15.78 6.96 12.06
N ALA A 97 14.44 6.94 12.13
CA ALA A 97 13.59 6.13 11.26
C ALA A 97 13.15 6.89 9.99
N SER A 98 13.64 8.10 9.73
CA SER A 98 13.18 9.00 8.65
C SER A 98 13.29 8.45 7.23
N PHE A 99 13.89 7.27 7.02
CA PHE A 99 14.03 6.61 5.72
C PHE A 99 12.90 5.59 5.44
N LEU A 100 12.05 5.34 6.44
CA LEU A 100 11.11 4.22 6.45
C LEU A 100 9.93 4.49 5.50
N SER A 101 9.50 5.74 5.41
CA SER A 101 8.46 6.21 4.51
C SER A 101 8.89 6.02 3.06
N GLU A 102 10.11 6.39 2.68
CA GLU A 102 10.62 6.15 1.33
C GLU A 102 10.81 4.66 1.03
N ALA A 103 11.33 3.89 1.99
CA ALA A 103 11.56 2.46 1.86
C ALA A 103 10.26 1.68 1.58
N ILE A 104 9.11 2.16 2.09
CA ILE A 104 7.80 1.55 1.87
C ILE A 104 7.07 2.17 0.68
N LEU A 105 7.20 3.48 0.48
CA LEU A 105 6.55 4.20 -0.61
C LEU A 105 7.06 3.73 -1.98
N LEU A 106 8.39 3.61 -2.15
CA LEU A 106 9.00 3.27 -3.44
C LEU A 106 8.50 1.91 -3.99
N PRO A 107 8.54 0.79 -3.23
CA PRO A 107 7.97 -0.47 -3.69
C PRO A 107 6.48 -0.37 -4.05
N ILE A 108 5.67 0.33 -3.25
CA ILE A 108 4.23 0.52 -3.53
C ILE A 108 4.04 1.21 -4.88
N LEU A 109 4.76 2.31 -5.13
CA LEU A 109 4.67 3.05 -6.38
C LEU A 109 5.11 2.18 -7.57
N ILE A 110 6.21 1.44 -7.44
CA ILE A 110 6.73 0.56 -8.50
C ILE A 110 5.73 -0.57 -8.80
N PHE A 111 5.21 -1.26 -7.80
CA PHE A 111 4.20 -2.31 -8.01
C PHE A 111 2.94 -1.77 -8.68
N GLN A 112 2.53 -0.56 -8.29
CA GLN A 112 1.36 0.05 -8.87
C GLN A 112 1.59 0.44 -10.33
N LEU A 113 2.75 1.01 -10.66
CA LEU A 113 3.15 1.28 -12.04
C LEU A 113 3.17 0.00 -12.88
N ILE A 114 3.77 -1.09 -12.40
CA ILE A 114 3.77 -2.38 -13.09
C ILE A 114 2.33 -2.86 -13.36
N SER A 115 1.42 -2.69 -12.41
CA SER A 115 -0.01 -2.98 -12.59
C SER A 115 -0.65 -2.13 -13.69
N VAL A 116 -0.33 -0.83 -13.75
CA VAL A 116 -0.77 0.05 -14.84
C VAL A 116 -0.26 -0.47 -16.19
N LEU A 117 1.04 -0.72 -16.31
CA LEU A 117 1.66 -1.21 -17.55
C LEU A 117 1.03 -2.52 -18.02
N LYS A 118 0.75 -3.44 -17.10
CA LYS A 118 0.04 -4.69 -17.39
C LYS A 118 -1.37 -4.43 -17.91
N ASN A 119 -2.13 -3.53 -17.28
CA ASN A 119 -3.47 -3.19 -17.73
C ASN A 119 -3.46 -2.49 -19.11
N MET A 120 -2.48 -1.61 -19.36
CA MET A 120 -2.28 -0.96 -20.67
C MET A 120 -1.94 -1.97 -21.78
N SER A 121 -1.06 -2.93 -21.50
CA SER A 121 -0.70 -3.96 -22.48
C SER A 121 -1.90 -4.85 -22.84
N LEU A 122 -2.73 -5.21 -21.85
CA LEU A 122 -3.96 -5.97 -22.08
C LEU A 122 -5.05 -5.20 -22.84
N LEU A 123 -4.94 -3.87 -22.92
CA LEU A 123 -5.78 -3.02 -23.77
C LEU A 123 -5.27 -2.92 -25.20
N GLY A 124 -4.03 -3.35 -25.46
CA GLY A 124 -3.33 -3.19 -26.74
C GLY A 124 -2.58 -1.85 -26.87
N LEU A 125 -2.42 -1.08 -25.78
CA LEU A 125 -1.72 0.21 -25.82
C LEU A 125 -0.19 0.06 -25.84
N ILE A 126 0.32 -1.06 -25.32
CA ILE A 126 1.75 -1.39 -25.28
C ILE A 126 1.91 -2.86 -25.67
N SER A 127 2.92 -3.20 -26.48
CA SER A 127 3.21 -4.58 -26.85
C SER A 127 3.63 -5.41 -25.63
N ASN A 128 3.23 -6.69 -25.60
CA ASN A 128 3.64 -7.61 -24.54
C ASN A 128 5.17 -7.75 -24.47
N GLU A 129 5.85 -7.70 -25.61
CA GLU A 129 7.32 -7.74 -25.68
C GLU A 129 7.96 -6.54 -24.97
N THR A 130 7.43 -5.33 -25.15
CA THR A 130 7.94 -4.13 -24.47
C THR A 130 7.69 -4.21 -22.96
N LEU A 131 6.52 -4.69 -22.54
CA LEU A 131 6.23 -4.93 -21.13
C LEU A 131 7.22 -5.92 -20.51
N LEU A 132 7.48 -7.05 -21.17
CA LEU A 132 8.42 -8.06 -20.70
C LEU A 132 9.85 -7.51 -20.64
N LYS A 133 10.28 -6.73 -21.64
CA LYS A 133 11.59 -6.06 -21.60
C LYS A 133 11.73 -5.11 -20.41
N ILE A 134 10.68 -4.35 -20.07
CA ILE A 134 10.67 -3.46 -18.90
C ILE A 134 10.72 -4.29 -17.62
N LEU A 135 9.89 -5.34 -17.51
CA LEU A 135 9.82 -6.17 -16.32
C LEU A 135 11.14 -6.92 -16.07
N ASN A 136 11.76 -7.47 -17.11
CA ASN A 136 13.04 -8.18 -17.00
C ASN A 136 14.17 -7.27 -16.52
N LYS A 137 14.13 -5.96 -16.82
CA LYS A 137 15.10 -4.99 -16.29
C LYS A 137 14.87 -4.67 -14.81
N ILE A 138 13.62 -4.76 -14.35
CA ILE A 138 13.27 -4.56 -12.95
C ILE A 138 13.58 -5.84 -12.14
N ASP A 139 13.36 -7.02 -12.72
CA ASP A 139 13.51 -8.34 -12.09
C ASP A 139 14.91 -8.97 -12.26
N THR A 140 15.94 -8.14 -12.48
CA THR A 140 17.31 -8.62 -12.81
C THR A 140 17.96 -9.46 -11.68
N HIS A 141 17.37 -9.54 -10.48
CA HIS A 141 17.98 -10.18 -9.30
C HIS A 141 17.41 -11.56 -8.94
N LYS A 142 16.51 -12.13 -9.75
CA LYS A 142 15.91 -13.45 -9.43
C LYS A 142 16.69 -14.65 -10.01
N HIS A 143 17.70 -14.41 -10.84
CA HIS A 143 18.41 -15.48 -11.57
C HIS A 143 19.82 -15.81 -11.07
N ASP A 144 20.33 -15.11 -10.05
CA ASP A 144 21.70 -15.33 -9.56
C ASP A 144 21.80 -16.34 -8.40
N GLU A 145 20.68 -16.74 -7.77
CA GLU A 145 20.68 -17.68 -6.64
C GLU A 145 20.60 -19.16 -7.04
N SER A 146 20.36 -19.50 -8.32
CA SER A 146 20.27 -20.91 -8.76
C SER A 146 21.57 -21.50 -9.32
N ASN A 147 22.68 -20.75 -9.31
CA ASN A 147 23.98 -21.20 -9.84
C ASN A 147 25.10 -21.26 -8.78
N SER A 148 24.87 -20.79 -7.55
CA SER A 148 25.87 -20.85 -6.47
C SER A 148 25.82 -22.16 -5.67
N GLU A 149 24.71 -22.90 -5.66
CA GLU A 149 24.64 -24.19 -4.95
C GLU A 149 25.31 -25.35 -5.73
N ASN A 150 25.58 -25.19 -7.02
CA ASN A 150 26.17 -26.26 -7.84
C ASN A 150 27.71 -26.20 -7.93
N PHE A 151 28.35 -25.14 -7.42
CA PHE A 151 29.80 -24.97 -7.50
C PHE A 151 30.54 -25.50 -6.25
N ASP A 152 29.85 -25.60 -5.11
CA ASP A 152 30.41 -26.14 -3.87
C ASP A 152 30.36 -27.68 -3.84
N ASP A 153 29.31 -28.30 -4.39
CA ASP A 153 29.16 -29.77 -4.47
C ASP A 153 30.14 -30.43 -5.46
N LEU A 154 30.61 -29.70 -6.47
CA LEU A 154 31.58 -30.21 -7.46
C LEU A 154 33.03 -30.18 -6.95
N ASN A 155 33.37 -29.32 -5.99
CA ASN A 155 34.70 -29.25 -5.37
C ASN A 155 34.85 -30.22 -4.19
N SER A 156 33.76 -30.68 -3.57
CA SER A 156 33.81 -31.73 -2.54
C SER A 156 33.99 -33.14 -3.10
N LEU A 157 33.67 -33.37 -4.38
CA LEU A 157 33.81 -34.69 -5.04
C LEU A 157 35.16 -34.90 -5.73
N SER A 158 36.02 -33.87 -5.79
CA SER A 158 37.39 -34.00 -6.34
C SER A 158 38.47 -34.22 -5.27
N HIS A 159 38.07 -34.38 -4.00
CA HIS A 159 38.98 -34.51 -2.86
C HIS A 159 38.72 -35.73 -1.94
N GLU A 160 37.93 -36.72 -2.37
CA GLU A 160 37.90 -38.07 -1.77
C GLU A 160 38.50 -39.14 -2.68
#